data_AF-A0A1H4UZA4-F1
#
_entry.id   AF-A0A1H4UZA4-F1
#
_cell.length_a   1.000
_cell.length_b   1.000
_cell.length_c   1.000
_cell.angle_alpha   90.00
_cell.angle_beta   90.00
_cell.angle_gamma   90.00
#
_symmetry.space_group_name_H-M   'P 1'
#
loop_
_entity.id
_entity.type
_entity.pdbx_description
1 polymer ?
#
loop_
_entity_poly.entity_id
_entity_poly.type
_entity_poly.pdbx_seq_one_letter_code
_entity_poly.pdbx_strand_id
1 'polypeptide(L)'
;MTIALRLTNGTLIVPTRLQRDGYRGSESVVESATVHADRGFVVLDPGTTEFTIAGPPETEKAAVLLRYERITTVPGLPEAVTTDEEMADLRTRWENVDAFYRRVEDVTTSTSTPTRTVSVADMRILDVDHEQIAHDAAGWEPDPEYLGIPSQLAALVPGRLRGVPQLVEDQIKGKDRRVNLWPARHGQETATLLVEFQVAYEDARTRMVKKDPTNNRRNAKRVPITDTKYVELHTQVPLTIAATSPDIAHAEVDRIVGDIEAQLGEPVALCTACAGDGLVLTGDVRPWTRR
;
A
#
# COMPACT_ATOMS: atom_id res chain seq x y z
N MET A 1 -9.55 -15.65 -4.31
CA MET A 1 -10.40 -16.04 -3.18
C MET A 1 -10.49 -14.84 -2.26
N THR A 2 -11.69 -14.46 -1.80
CA THR A 2 -11.87 -13.32 -0.88
C THR A 2 -11.51 -13.75 0.53
N ILE A 3 -10.75 -12.93 1.25
CA ILE A 3 -10.37 -13.17 2.64
C ILE A 3 -11.18 -12.22 3.53
N ALA A 4 -11.90 -12.79 4.49
CA ALA A 4 -12.64 -12.06 5.52
C ALA A 4 -11.90 -12.15 6.87
N LEU A 5 -12.03 -11.12 7.70
CA LEU A 5 -11.51 -11.12 9.07
C LEU A 5 -12.62 -11.44 10.04
N ARG A 6 -12.39 -12.37 10.97
CA ARG A 6 -13.28 -12.61 12.11
C ARG A 6 -12.62 -12.05 13.37
N LEU A 7 -13.30 -11.10 13.98
CA LEU A 7 -12.93 -10.54 15.27
C LEU A 7 -13.30 -11.54 16.39
N THR A 8 -12.67 -11.41 17.55
CA THR A 8 -12.91 -12.24 18.75
C THR A 8 -14.36 -12.23 19.24
N ASN A 9 -15.08 -11.12 19.02
CA ASN A 9 -16.50 -11.00 19.35
C ASN A 9 -17.42 -11.76 18.36
N GLY A 10 -16.86 -12.40 17.33
CA GLY A 10 -17.57 -13.15 16.29
C GLY A 10 -18.00 -12.31 15.09
N THR A 11 -17.78 -10.99 15.11
CA THR A 11 -18.06 -10.10 13.98
C THR A 11 -17.14 -10.42 12.81
N LEU A 12 -17.70 -10.48 11.61
CA LEU A 12 -16.94 -10.68 10.37
C LEU A 12 -16.83 -9.37 9.59
N ILE A 13 -15.63 -9.08 9.08
CA ILE A 13 -15.33 -7.95 8.21
C ILE A 13 -14.92 -8.51 6.86
N VAL A 14 -15.77 -8.27 5.87
CA VAL A 14 -15.61 -8.78 4.51
C VAL A 14 -15.20 -7.63 3.59
N PRO A 15 -13.99 -7.65 3.02
CA PRO A 15 -13.61 -6.71 1.96
C PRO A 15 -14.57 -6.84 0.78
N THR A 16 -15.15 -5.72 0.34
CA THR A 16 -16.03 -5.69 -0.83
C THR A 16 -15.47 -4.80 -1.91
N ARG A 17 -15.15 -5.40 -3.05
CA ARG A 17 -14.86 -4.67 -4.29
C ARG A 17 -16.18 -4.42 -5.02
N LEU A 18 -16.85 -3.33 -4.63
CA LEU A 18 -18.06 -2.87 -5.31
C LEU A 18 -17.67 -2.20 -6.63
N GLN A 19 -18.30 -2.60 -7.73
CA GLN A 19 -18.06 -1.95 -9.00
C GLN A 19 -18.64 -0.52 -8.96
N ARG A 20 -17.77 0.48 -9.14
CA ARG A 20 -18.16 1.88 -9.32
C ARG A 20 -18.17 2.21 -10.81
N ASP A 21 -19.34 2.21 -11.43
CA ASP A 21 -19.48 2.76 -12.77
C ASP A 21 -19.79 4.26 -12.69
N GLY A 22 -18.87 5.04 -13.26
CA GLY A 22 -18.66 6.45 -12.98
C GLY A 22 -19.75 7.44 -13.43
N TYR A 23 -20.98 7.04 -13.73
CA TYR A 23 -22.02 8.05 -14.04
C TYR A 23 -23.49 7.70 -13.77
N ARG A 24 -23.87 6.48 -13.41
CA ARG A 24 -25.25 6.11 -12.97
C ARG A 24 -25.27 4.63 -12.58
N GLY A 25 -25.30 4.34 -11.28
CA GLY A 25 -25.44 2.98 -10.76
C GLY A 25 -24.11 2.37 -10.32
N SER A 26 -23.86 2.41 -9.02
CA SER A 26 -22.83 1.61 -8.37
C SER A 26 -23.48 0.41 -7.68
N GLU A 27 -22.74 -0.69 -7.58
CA GLU A 27 -23.14 -1.76 -6.67
C GLU A 27 -23.23 -1.22 -5.24
N SER A 28 -24.22 -1.68 -4.47
CA SER A 28 -24.40 -1.33 -3.06
C SER A 28 -24.78 -2.57 -2.27
N VAL A 29 -24.38 -2.61 -1.01
CA VAL A 29 -24.74 -3.70 -0.10
C VAL A 29 -26.12 -3.42 0.46
N VAL A 30 -26.97 -4.44 0.48
CA VAL A 30 -28.30 -4.37 1.10
C VAL A 30 -28.13 -4.53 2.60
N GLU A 31 -28.19 -3.41 3.33
CA GLU A 31 -28.08 -3.41 4.79
C GLU A 31 -29.29 -4.08 5.45
N SER A 32 -29.05 -4.70 6.60
CA SER A 32 -30.07 -5.36 7.41
C SER A 32 -29.74 -5.19 8.90
N ALA A 33 -30.51 -5.83 9.78
CA ALA A 33 -30.23 -5.80 11.22
C ALA A 33 -28.88 -6.42 11.60
N THR A 34 -28.29 -7.25 10.72
CA THR A 34 -27.05 -7.99 10.99
C THR A 34 -25.97 -7.78 9.91
N VAL A 35 -26.25 -6.91 8.94
CA VAL A 35 -25.39 -6.60 7.79
C VAL A 35 -25.27 -5.09 7.67
N HIS A 36 -24.05 -4.58 7.83
CA HIS A 36 -23.76 -3.14 7.78
C HIS A 36 -22.68 -2.87 6.74
N ALA A 37 -22.92 -1.87 5.88
CA ALA A 37 -21.99 -1.51 4.82
C ALA A 37 -21.18 -0.28 5.23
N ASP A 38 -19.88 -0.33 5.01
CA ASP A 38 -19.02 0.84 5.13
C ASP A 38 -18.05 0.89 3.94
N ARG A 39 -17.32 1.99 3.78
CA ARG A 39 -16.52 2.30 2.58
C ARG A 39 -15.51 1.19 2.26
N GLY A 40 -15.90 0.29 1.35
CA GLY A 40 -15.06 -0.78 0.82
C GLY A 40 -15.13 -2.11 1.57
N PHE A 41 -15.99 -2.24 2.59
CA PHE A 41 -16.16 -3.49 3.34
C PHE A 41 -17.57 -3.64 3.93
N VAL A 42 -17.91 -4.86 4.31
CA VAL A 42 -19.17 -5.23 4.96
C VAL A 42 -18.88 -5.81 6.33
N VAL A 43 -19.61 -5.33 7.32
CA VAL A 43 -19.58 -5.84 8.69
C VAL A 43 -20.79 -6.75 8.87
N LEU A 44 -20.54 -7.98 9.29
CA LEU A 44 -21.56 -8.99 9.54
C LEU A 44 -21.56 -9.35 11.03
N ASP A 45 -22.73 -9.29 11.65
CA ASP A 45 -22.89 -9.69 13.04
C ASP A 45 -22.69 -11.19 13.24
N PRO A 46 -22.32 -11.63 14.46
CA PRO A 46 -22.10 -13.04 14.76
C PRO A 46 -23.27 -13.93 14.31
N GLY A 47 -22.97 -14.97 13.53
CA GLY A 47 -23.96 -15.92 13.03
C GLY A 47 -24.56 -15.58 11.66
N THR A 48 -24.23 -14.42 11.08
CA THR A 48 -24.64 -14.08 9.71
C THR A 48 -23.82 -14.88 8.70
N THR A 49 -24.51 -15.58 7.78
CA THR A 49 -23.87 -16.50 6.81
C THR A 49 -23.84 -15.98 5.38
N GLU A 50 -24.61 -14.94 5.08
CA GLU A 50 -24.73 -14.38 3.73
C GLU A 50 -25.14 -12.91 3.76
N PHE A 51 -24.86 -12.19 2.67
CA PHE A 51 -25.35 -10.85 2.44
C PHE A 51 -25.61 -10.61 0.95
N THR A 52 -26.40 -9.58 0.64
CA THR A 52 -26.82 -9.28 -0.73
C THR A 52 -26.17 -8.01 -1.24
N ILE A 53 -25.71 -8.04 -2.48
CA ILE A 53 -25.25 -6.87 -3.23
C ILE A 53 -26.31 -6.56 -4.29
N ALA A 54 -26.83 -5.34 -4.26
CA ALA A 54 -27.69 -4.77 -5.28
C ALA A 54 -26.84 -4.12 -6.38
N GLY A 55 -27.10 -4.49 -7.62
CA GLY A 55 -26.52 -3.89 -8.82
C GLY A 55 -27.14 -2.54 -9.18
N PRO A 56 -26.73 -1.94 -10.31
CA PRO A 56 -27.33 -0.72 -10.82
C PRO A 56 -28.80 -0.97 -11.23
N PRO A 57 -29.72 0.00 -11.03
CA PRO A 57 -31.11 -0.15 -11.46
C PRO A 57 -31.18 -0.19 -13.00
N GLU A 58 -31.82 -1.22 -13.53
CA GLU A 58 -32.07 -1.42 -14.96
C GLU A 58 -33.51 -1.03 -15.28
N THR A 59 -33.70 -0.19 -16.30
CA THR A 59 -35.03 0.27 -16.72
C THR A 59 -35.35 -0.29 -18.09
N GLU A 60 -36.33 -1.17 -18.15
CA GLU A 60 -36.88 -1.71 -19.39
C GLU A 60 -38.13 -0.92 -19.79
N LYS A 61 -38.16 -0.50 -21.06
CA LYS A 61 -39.32 0.16 -21.67
C LYS A 61 -39.94 -0.79 -22.68
N ALA A 62 -41.18 -1.19 -22.41
CA ALA A 62 -42.01 -1.93 -23.36
C ALA A 62 -43.05 -0.98 -23.95
N ALA A 63 -43.09 -0.86 -25.27
CA ALA A 63 -44.10 -0.09 -25.99
C ALA A 63 -44.98 -1.05 -26.79
N VAL A 64 -46.29 -1.01 -26.55
CA VAL A 64 -47.29 -1.75 -27.31
C VAL A 64 -48.04 -0.76 -28.19
N LEU A 65 -48.03 -0.99 -29.50
CA LEU A 65 -48.84 -0.20 -30.41
C LEU A 65 -50.33 -0.39 -30.09
N LEU A 66 -51.05 0.70 -29.84
CA LEU A 66 -52.51 0.68 -29.70
C LEU A 66 -53.19 0.97 -31.04
N ARG A 67 -52.74 2.02 -31.73
CA ARG A 67 -53.23 2.44 -33.06
C ARG A 67 -52.40 3.60 -33.60
N TYR A 68 -52.58 3.90 -34.88
CA TYR A 68 -52.18 5.15 -35.51
C TYR A 68 -53.41 6.05 -35.63
N GLU A 69 -53.37 7.24 -35.04
CA GLU A 69 -54.46 8.22 -35.12
C GLU A 69 -54.14 9.28 -36.16
N ARG A 70 -55.09 9.56 -37.06
CA ARG A 70 -54.90 10.57 -38.09
C ARG A 70 -54.91 11.97 -37.47
N ILE A 71 -53.84 12.73 -37.67
CA ILE A 71 -53.66 14.09 -37.15
C ILE A 71 -54.01 15.19 -38.16
N THR A 72 -54.14 14.83 -39.45
CA THR A 72 -54.46 15.76 -40.53
C THR A 72 -55.59 15.20 -41.38
N THR A 73 -56.64 15.98 -41.62
CA THR A 73 -57.79 15.54 -42.43
C THR A 73 -57.42 15.48 -43.91
N VAL A 74 -57.20 14.26 -44.41
CA VAL A 74 -56.92 13.98 -45.82
C VAL A 74 -58.05 13.10 -46.38
N PRO A 75 -58.76 13.52 -47.45
CA PRO A 75 -59.80 12.71 -48.08
C PRO A 75 -59.26 11.34 -48.54
N GLY A 76 -59.95 10.26 -48.17
CA GLY A 76 -59.60 8.90 -48.58
C GLY A 76 -58.67 8.12 -47.62
N LEU A 77 -58.13 8.77 -46.58
CA LEU A 77 -57.41 8.08 -45.51
C LEU A 77 -58.36 7.72 -44.35
N PRO A 78 -58.19 6.56 -43.67
CA PRO A 78 -58.97 6.21 -42.48
C PRO A 78 -58.64 7.10 -41.27
N GLU A 79 -59.57 7.27 -40.34
CA GLU A 79 -59.34 8.09 -39.13
C GLU A 79 -58.37 7.43 -38.13
N ALA A 80 -58.38 6.10 -38.06
CA ALA A 80 -57.46 5.32 -37.25
C ALA A 80 -57.03 4.06 -38.00
N VAL A 81 -55.81 3.61 -37.74
CA VAL A 81 -55.25 2.36 -38.27
C VAL A 81 -54.76 1.53 -37.10
N THR A 82 -55.19 0.28 -36.99
CA THR A 82 -55.07 -0.47 -35.72
C THR A 82 -53.85 -1.37 -35.66
N THR A 83 -53.23 -1.67 -36.80
CA THR A 83 -52.07 -2.56 -36.88
C THR A 83 -50.94 -1.97 -37.72
N ASP A 84 -49.72 -2.49 -37.51
CA ASP A 84 -48.56 -2.13 -38.33
C ASP A 84 -48.69 -2.62 -39.79
N GLU A 85 -49.39 -3.74 -40.01
CA GLU A 85 -49.65 -4.29 -41.35
C GLU A 85 -50.56 -3.36 -42.17
N GLU A 86 -51.67 -2.88 -41.57
CA GLU A 86 -52.55 -1.92 -42.24
C GLU A 86 -51.84 -0.59 -42.57
N MET A 87 -50.93 -0.13 -41.70
CA MET A 87 -50.11 1.05 -42.00
C MET A 87 -49.09 0.79 -43.11
N ALA A 88 -48.51 -0.40 -43.18
CA ALA A 88 -47.62 -0.79 -44.27
C ALA A 88 -48.38 -0.79 -45.61
N ASP A 89 -49.63 -1.27 -45.64
CA ASP A 89 -50.49 -1.22 -46.83
C ASP A 89 -50.87 0.19 -47.25
N LEU A 90 -50.90 1.15 -46.33
CA LEU A 90 -51.09 2.56 -46.68
C LEU A 90 -49.81 3.18 -47.23
N ARG A 91 -48.64 2.82 -46.68
CA ARG A 91 -47.32 3.29 -47.14
C ARG A 91 -47.01 2.88 -48.58
N THR A 92 -47.56 1.76 -49.07
CA THR A 92 -47.38 1.31 -50.46
C THR A 92 -48.26 2.09 -51.46
N ARG A 93 -49.36 2.69 -50.98
CA ARG A 93 -50.34 3.40 -51.82
C ARG A 93 -50.21 4.92 -51.77
N TRP A 94 -49.63 5.45 -50.70
CA TRP A 94 -49.55 6.89 -50.42
C TRP A 94 -48.13 7.30 -50.04
N GLU A 95 -47.59 8.27 -50.75
CA GLU A 95 -46.32 8.90 -50.37
C GLU A 95 -46.50 9.74 -49.09
N ASN A 96 -45.55 9.61 -48.16
CA ASN A 96 -45.50 10.36 -46.89
C ASN A 96 -46.71 10.14 -45.95
N VAL A 97 -47.40 9.00 -46.05
CA VAL A 97 -48.60 8.72 -45.23
C VAL A 97 -48.34 8.82 -43.73
N ASP A 98 -47.14 8.47 -43.26
CA ASP A 98 -46.74 8.57 -41.86
C ASP A 98 -46.82 10.00 -41.30
N ALA A 99 -46.68 11.03 -42.15
CA ALA A 99 -46.80 12.43 -41.71
C ALA A 99 -48.25 12.81 -41.33
N PHE A 100 -49.23 12.02 -41.77
CA PHE A 100 -50.65 12.24 -41.47
C PHE A 100 -51.13 11.46 -40.25
N TYR A 101 -50.31 10.58 -39.68
CA TYR A 101 -50.67 9.74 -38.54
C TYR A 101 -49.73 9.94 -37.35
N ARG A 102 -50.30 9.96 -36.15
CA ARG A 102 -49.57 9.86 -34.90
C ARG A 102 -49.67 8.42 -34.38
N ARG A 103 -48.52 7.81 -34.12
CA ARG A 103 -48.46 6.51 -33.44
C ARG A 103 -48.87 6.68 -31.98
N VAL A 104 -49.90 5.95 -31.56
CA VAL A 104 -50.37 5.88 -30.18
C VAL A 104 -49.91 4.54 -29.62
N GLU A 105 -49.02 4.60 -28.64
CA GLU A 105 -48.44 3.44 -27.97
C GLU A 105 -48.82 3.49 -26.49
N ASP A 106 -49.11 2.33 -25.91
CA ASP A 106 -49.08 2.16 -24.46
C ASP A 106 -47.63 1.86 -24.05
N VAL A 107 -47.05 2.77 -23.26
CA VAL A 107 -45.66 2.65 -22.84
C VAL A 107 -45.64 2.27 -21.38
N THR A 108 -45.23 1.03 -21.12
CA THR A 108 -44.95 0.55 -19.77
C THR A 108 -43.46 0.64 -19.51
N THR A 109 -43.10 1.29 -18.41
CA THR A 109 -41.71 1.38 -17.95
C THR A 109 -41.62 0.57 -16.67
N SER A 110 -40.73 -0.42 -16.63
CA SER A 110 -40.42 -1.17 -15.42
C SER A 110 -38.96 -0.94 -15.04
N THR A 111 -38.72 -0.70 -13.75
CA THR A 111 -37.37 -0.58 -13.21
C THR A 111 -37.15 -1.74 -12.27
N SER A 112 -36.09 -2.51 -12.50
CA SER A 112 -35.68 -3.60 -11.63
C SER A 112 -34.24 -3.38 -11.17
N THR A 113 -33.91 -3.89 -9.98
CA THR A 113 -32.55 -3.83 -9.45
C THR A 113 -32.05 -5.27 -9.34
N PRO A 114 -31.13 -5.72 -10.20
CA PRO A 114 -30.57 -7.05 -10.08
C PRO A 114 -29.83 -7.18 -8.75
N THR A 115 -29.89 -8.36 -8.13
CA THR A 115 -29.23 -8.64 -6.87
C THR A 115 -28.41 -9.91 -6.98
N ARG A 116 -27.31 -9.98 -6.23
CA ARG A 116 -26.49 -11.18 -6.07
C ARG A 116 -26.25 -11.45 -4.59
N THR A 117 -26.38 -12.70 -4.18
CA THR A 117 -26.09 -13.15 -2.82
C THR A 117 -24.64 -13.61 -2.72
N VAL A 118 -23.97 -13.22 -1.65
CA VAL A 118 -22.60 -13.61 -1.34
C VAL A 118 -22.62 -14.44 -0.06
N SER A 119 -22.10 -15.67 -0.13
CA SER A 119 -22.01 -16.57 1.03
C SER A 119 -20.66 -16.42 1.73
N VAL A 120 -20.69 -16.40 3.07
CA VAL A 120 -19.49 -16.45 3.92
C VAL A 120 -18.75 -17.78 3.76
N ALA A 121 -19.45 -18.87 3.41
CA ALA A 121 -18.85 -20.19 3.23
C ALA A 121 -17.86 -20.24 2.05
N ASP A 122 -17.99 -19.33 1.08
CA ASP A 122 -17.10 -19.24 -0.08
C ASP A 122 -15.82 -18.43 0.23
N MET A 123 -15.69 -17.92 1.45
CA MET A 123 -14.59 -17.05 1.87
C MET A 123 -13.58 -17.78 2.74
N ARG A 124 -12.33 -17.32 2.67
CA ARG A 124 -11.31 -17.71 3.65
C ARG A 124 -11.44 -16.78 4.85
N ILE A 125 -11.70 -17.32 6.03
CA ILE A 125 -11.81 -16.53 7.26
C ILE A 125 -10.47 -16.57 7.99
N LEU A 126 -9.94 -15.40 8.34
CA LEU A 126 -8.82 -15.25 9.25
C LEU A 126 -9.33 -14.77 10.60
N ASP A 127 -9.04 -15.55 11.63
CA ASP A 127 -9.26 -15.15 13.00
C ASP A 127 -8.21 -14.14 13.43
N VAL A 128 -8.65 -12.98 13.88
CA VAL A 128 -7.78 -11.91 14.35
C VAL A 128 -8.20 -11.43 15.73
N ASP A 129 -7.21 -11.13 16.55
CA ASP A 129 -7.44 -10.59 17.87
C ASP A 129 -7.57 -9.07 17.81
N HIS A 130 -8.75 -8.56 18.15
CA HIS A 130 -9.02 -7.13 18.24
C HIS A 130 -8.16 -6.40 19.28
N GLU A 131 -7.61 -7.10 20.27
CA GLU A 131 -6.72 -6.52 21.29
C GLU A 131 -5.33 -6.20 20.72
N GLN A 132 -5.00 -6.75 19.54
CA GLN A 132 -3.72 -6.57 18.85
C GLN A 132 -3.77 -5.47 17.78
N ILE A 133 -4.85 -4.69 17.72
CA ILE A 133 -4.94 -3.54 16.78
C ILE A 133 -3.89 -2.51 17.20
N ALA A 134 -2.81 -2.44 16.44
CA ALA A 134 -1.76 -1.44 16.64
C ALA A 134 -2.36 -0.03 16.54
N HIS A 135 -1.94 0.86 17.46
CA HIS A 135 -2.35 2.26 17.43
C HIS A 135 -1.80 3.02 16.20
N ASP A 136 -0.74 2.52 15.58
CA ASP A 136 -0.17 3.05 14.36
C ASP A 136 0.29 1.91 13.44
N ALA A 137 -0.03 2.02 12.16
CA ALA A 137 0.39 1.13 11.08
C ALA A 137 1.12 1.91 9.97
N ALA A 138 1.69 3.07 10.31
CA ALA A 138 2.39 3.94 9.36
C ALA A 138 3.45 3.16 8.57
N GLY A 139 3.36 3.25 7.24
CA GLY A 139 4.27 2.53 6.34
C GLY A 139 3.98 1.04 6.15
N TRP A 140 3.00 0.46 6.86
CA TRP A 140 2.58 -0.92 6.65
C TRP A 140 1.63 -1.05 5.46
N GLU A 141 1.90 -2.02 4.59
CA GLU A 141 1.06 -2.38 3.47
C GLU A 141 0.69 -3.87 3.54
N PRO A 142 -0.60 -4.23 3.68
CA PRO A 142 -1.03 -5.62 3.61
C PRO A 142 -0.64 -6.29 2.30
N ASP A 143 -0.38 -7.59 2.34
CA ASP A 143 -0.13 -8.34 1.11
C ASP A 143 -1.30 -8.24 0.12
N PRO A 144 -1.08 -8.41 -1.19
CA PRO A 144 -2.11 -8.24 -2.23
C PRO A 144 -3.38 -9.09 -2.02
N GLU A 145 -3.27 -10.21 -1.31
CA GLU A 145 -4.39 -11.09 -0.97
C GLU A 145 -5.34 -10.48 0.07
N TYR A 146 -4.89 -9.51 0.85
CA TYR A 146 -5.64 -8.79 1.90
C TYR A 146 -6.11 -7.40 1.46
N LEU A 147 -5.99 -7.08 0.17
CA LEU A 147 -6.43 -5.78 -0.37
C LEU A 147 -7.94 -5.58 -0.17
N GLY A 148 -8.29 -4.47 0.50
CA GLY A 148 -9.67 -4.08 0.82
C GLY A 148 -10.04 -4.22 2.30
N ILE A 149 -9.13 -4.76 3.13
CA ILE A 149 -9.26 -4.68 4.59
C ILE A 149 -9.15 -3.21 5.03
N PRO A 150 -9.96 -2.76 6.00
CA PRO A 150 -9.87 -1.41 6.54
C PRO A 150 -8.45 -1.08 7.00
N SER A 151 -7.97 0.14 6.76
CA SER A 151 -6.61 0.55 7.13
C SER A 151 -6.31 0.38 8.62
N GLN A 152 -7.32 0.51 9.48
CA GLN A 152 -7.20 0.30 10.93
C GLN A 152 -6.91 -1.17 11.30
N LEU A 153 -7.26 -2.12 10.43
CA LEU A 153 -7.07 -3.56 10.66
C LEU A 153 -5.93 -4.13 9.80
N ALA A 154 -5.31 -3.31 8.97
CA ALA A 154 -4.20 -3.69 8.09
C ALA A 154 -3.01 -4.29 8.86
N ALA A 155 -2.79 -3.86 10.10
CA ALA A 155 -1.74 -4.37 10.98
C ALA A 155 -1.98 -5.82 11.46
N LEU A 156 -3.21 -6.32 11.41
CA LEU A 156 -3.57 -7.67 11.88
C LEU A 156 -3.30 -8.76 10.84
N VAL A 157 -2.90 -8.37 9.63
CA VAL A 157 -2.63 -9.30 8.53
C VAL A 157 -1.18 -9.19 8.06
N PRO A 158 -0.63 -10.28 7.48
CA PRO A 158 0.68 -10.25 6.86
C PRO A 158 0.80 -9.16 5.79
N GLY A 159 1.99 -8.61 5.68
CA GLY A 159 2.27 -7.48 4.81
C GLY A 159 3.72 -7.07 4.81
N ARG A 160 3.96 -5.83 4.37
CA ARG A 160 5.29 -5.27 4.15
C ARG A 160 5.40 -3.91 4.82
N LEU A 161 6.46 -3.72 5.59
CA LEU A 161 6.87 -2.42 6.08
C LEU A 161 7.63 -1.69 4.98
N ARG A 162 7.16 -0.51 4.57
CA ARG A 162 7.81 0.39 3.61
C ARG A 162 8.61 1.48 4.33
N GLY A 163 9.55 2.09 3.60
CA GLY A 163 10.36 3.19 4.14
C GLY A 163 11.41 2.73 5.16
N VAL A 164 11.77 1.44 5.10
CA VAL A 164 12.78 0.85 5.99
C VAL A 164 14.09 1.63 6.01
N PRO A 165 14.64 2.09 4.87
CA PRO A 165 15.89 2.86 4.91
C PRO A 165 15.78 4.19 5.66
N GLN A 166 14.62 4.85 5.61
CA GLN A 166 14.36 6.07 6.38
C GLN A 166 14.24 5.77 7.87
N LEU A 167 13.55 4.69 8.25
CA LEU A 167 13.46 4.25 9.65
C LEU A 167 14.85 3.95 10.23
N VAL A 168 15.70 3.26 9.47
CA VAL A 168 17.09 2.97 9.85
C VAL A 168 17.92 4.26 9.93
N GLU A 169 17.78 5.19 8.96
CA GLU A 169 18.45 6.49 9.01
C GLU A 169 18.08 7.26 10.28
N ASP A 170 16.79 7.40 10.57
CA ASP A 170 16.29 8.19 11.70
C ASP A 170 16.77 7.64 13.06
N GLN A 171 16.89 6.32 13.19
CA GLN A 171 17.42 5.70 14.41
C GLN A 171 18.95 5.90 14.58
N ILE A 172 19.72 5.84 13.49
CA ILE A 172 21.19 5.98 13.53
C ILE A 172 21.64 7.45 13.64
N LYS A 173 20.80 8.38 13.18
CA LYS A 173 21.08 9.81 13.14
C LYS A 173 21.18 10.40 14.56
N GLY A 174 22.40 10.55 15.04
CA GLY A 174 22.69 11.15 16.35
C GLY A 174 24.18 11.21 16.69
N LYS A 175 24.53 12.03 17.69
CA LYS A 175 25.88 12.22 18.32
C LYS A 175 27.08 12.04 17.37
N ASP A 176 27.45 13.13 16.69
CA ASP A 176 28.66 13.24 15.87
C ASP A 176 28.71 12.35 14.61
N ARG A 177 27.55 11.84 14.17
CA ARG A 177 27.40 11.06 12.94
C ARG A 177 26.56 11.82 11.91
N ARG A 178 26.95 11.75 10.64
CA ARG A 178 26.11 12.18 9.50
C ARG A 178 25.69 10.94 8.75
N VAL A 179 24.41 10.86 8.42
CA VAL A 179 23.87 9.74 7.65
C VAL A 179 23.30 10.30 6.37
N ASN A 180 23.71 9.72 5.24
CA ASN A 180 23.25 10.05 3.91
C ASN A 180 22.63 8.80 3.29
N LEU A 181 21.35 8.89 2.93
CA LEU A 181 20.66 7.81 2.23
C LEU A 181 20.79 7.99 0.72
N TRP A 182 21.34 6.98 0.04
CA TRP A 182 21.36 6.90 -1.41
C TRP A 182 20.19 6.06 -1.87
N PRO A 183 19.20 6.65 -2.56
CA PRO A 183 18.00 5.93 -2.95
C PRO A 183 18.35 4.80 -3.91
N ALA A 184 17.64 3.68 -3.77
CA ALA A 184 17.71 2.58 -4.69
C ALA A 184 17.34 3.04 -6.12
N ARG A 185 18.08 2.55 -7.11
CA ARG A 185 17.69 2.75 -8.53
C ARG A 185 16.49 1.88 -8.86
N HIS A 186 15.79 2.22 -9.93
CA HIS A 186 14.63 1.45 -10.39
C HIS A 186 15.00 -0.03 -10.56
N GLY A 187 14.25 -0.93 -9.89
CA GLY A 187 14.48 -2.38 -9.93
C GLY A 187 15.46 -2.92 -8.89
N GLN A 188 16.01 -2.10 -7.99
CA GLN A 188 16.79 -2.57 -6.85
C GLN A 188 15.90 -2.76 -5.62
N GLU A 189 16.19 -3.80 -4.82
CA GLU A 189 15.46 -4.14 -3.59
C GLU A 189 16.11 -3.56 -2.33
N THR A 190 17.32 -2.99 -2.46
CA THR A 190 18.09 -2.39 -1.37
C THR A 190 18.47 -0.95 -1.70
N ALA A 191 18.48 -0.10 -0.67
CA ALA A 191 19.10 1.22 -0.70
C ALA A 191 20.50 1.17 -0.07
N THR A 192 21.36 2.11 -0.42
CA THR A 192 22.68 2.23 0.23
C THR A 192 22.62 3.32 1.28
N LEU A 193 22.90 2.95 2.53
CA LEU A 193 23.06 3.88 3.64
C LEU A 193 24.55 4.20 3.80
N LEU A 194 24.90 5.49 3.77
CA LEU A 194 26.25 5.98 4.00
C LEU A 194 26.27 6.66 5.37
N VAL A 195 27.05 6.12 6.30
CA VAL A 195 27.22 6.68 7.65
C VAL A 195 28.63 7.26 7.76
N GLU A 196 28.72 8.58 7.86
CA GLU A 196 29.97 9.30 8.15
C GLU A 196 30.09 9.48 9.67
N PHE A 197 31.21 9.05 10.24
CA PHE A 197 31.47 9.16 11.67
C PHE A 197 32.93 9.47 11.97
N GLN A 198 33.17 10.11 13.12
CA GLN A 198 34.52 10.42 13.58
C GLN A 198 35.09 9.24 14.38
N VAL A 199 36.31 8.84 14.03
CA VAL A 199 37.07 7.84 14.78
C VAL A 199 38.34 8.51 15.30
N ALA A 200 38.56 8.39 16.62
CA ALA A 200 39.83 8.74 17.22
C ALA A 200 40.87 7.70 16.78
N TYR A 201 41.98 8.16 16.21
CA TYR A 201 43.09 7.29 15.84
C TYR A 201 44.37 7.74 16.56
N GLU A 202 45.17 6.75 16.95
CA GLU A 202 46.51 7.00 17.46
C GLU A 202 47.46 7.11 16.27
N ASP A 203 47.92 8.33 16.01
CA ASP A 203 49.00 8.56 15.06
C ASP A 203 50.29 7.95 15.64
N ALA A 204 51.01 7.17 14.84
CA ALA A 204 52.32 6.62 15.22
C ALA A 204 53.35 7.73 15.53
N ARG A 205 53.10 8.97 15.10
CA ARG A 205 53.89 10.15 15.42
C ARG A 205 53.72 10.53 16.90
N THR A 206 54.85 10.62 17.59
CA THR A 206 54.90 11.08 18.99
C THR A 206 55.45 12.50 19.06
N ARG A 207 54.80 13.37 19.85
CA ARG A 207 55.32 14.71 20.15
C ARG A 207 56.11 14.69 21.45
N MET A 208 57.19 15.46 21.52
CA MET A 208 57.91 15.67 22.77
C MET A 208 57.17 16.69 23.63
N VAL A 209 56.75 16.28 24.82
CA VAL A 209 56.13 17.12 25.83
C VAL A 209 57.04 17.15 27.06
N LYS A 210 57.16 18.31 27.73
CA LYS A 210 57.89 18.36 29.01
C LYS A 210 57.25 17.40 30.01
N LYS A 211 58.07 16.60 30.70
CA LYS A 211 57.59 15.68 31.74
C LYS A 211 57.07 16.43 32.97
N ASP A 212 57.62 17.60 33.24
CA ASP A 212 57.22 18.54 34.29
C ASP A 212 57.15 19.96 33.68
N PRO A 213 55.96 20.61 33.67
CA PRO A 213 55.79 21.96 33.10
C PRO A 213 56.67 23.02 33.78
N THR A 214 57.07 22.81 35.04
CA THR A 214 57.75 23.80 35.88
C THR A 214 59.28 23.64 35.92
N ASN A 215 59.80 22.55 35.35
CA ASN A 215 61.23 22.25 35.33
C ASN A 215 61.91 22.76 34.04
N ASN A 216 63.05 23.45 34.20
CA ASN A 216 63.84 24.04 33.10
C ASN A 216 64.95 23.13 32.56
N ARG A 217 65.20 21.95 33.15
CA ARG A 217 66.14 20.96 32.59
C ARG A 217 65.51 20.19 31.42
N ARG A 218 66.33 19.73 30.46
CA ARG A 218 65.91 18.90 29.31
C ARG A 218 65.33 17.56 29.76
N ASN A 219 64.04 17.55 30.13
CA ASN A 219 63.31 16.37 30.57
C ASN A 219 61.97 16.30 29.81
N ALA A 220 62.03 15.73 28.61
CA ALA A 220 60.87 15.56 27.73
C ALA A 220 60.48 14.09 27.64
N LYS A 221 59.18 13.81 27.60
CA LYS A 221 58.62 12.50 27.27
C LYS A 221 57.94 12.57 25.91
N ARG A 222 58.05 11.50 25.13
CA ARG A 222 57.25 11.33 23.91
C ARG A 222 55.84 10.90 24.32
N VAL A 223 54.84 11.63 23.86
CA VAL A 223 53.42 11.30 24.05
C VAL A 223 52.80 11.08 22.67
N PRO A 224 51.95 10.05 22.49
CA PRO A 224 51.22 9.86 21.23
C PRO A 224 50.40 11.11 20.88
N ILE A 225 50.29 11.40 19.59
CA ILE A 225 49.38 12.44 19.09
C ILE A 225 48.06 11.74 18.79
N THR A 226 47.01 12.11 19.54
CA THR A 226 45.64 11.73 19.23
C THR A 226 45.12 12.63 18.12
N ASP A 227 44.62 12.06 17.05
CA ASP A 227 43.96 12.80 15.97
C ASP A 227 42.65 12.10 15.60
N THR A 228 41.74 12.80 14.92
CA THR A 228 40.41 12.30 14.56
C THR A 228 40.28 12.26 13.05
N LYS A 229 39.91 11.11 12.50
CA LYS A 229 39.60 10.95 11.07
C LYS A 229 38.11 10.70 10.88
N TYR A 230 37.57 11.22 9.79
CA TYR A 230 36.24 10.86 9.31
C TYR A 230 36.31 9.57 8.51
N VAL A 231 35.39 8.67 8.78
CA VAL A 231 35.24 7.37 8.10
C VAL A 231 33.83 7.27 7.55
N GLU A 232 33.72 6.67 6.37
CA GLU A 232 32.44 6.39 5.71
C GLU A 232 32.17 4.88 5.77
N LEU A 233 31.05 4.49 6.37
CA LEU A 233 30.53 3.13 6.32
C LEU A 233 29.41 3.06 5.27
N HIS A 234 29.56 2.16 4.31
CA HIS A 234 28.55 1.90 3.29
C HIS A 234 27.86 0.57 3.60
N THR A 235 26.57 0.60 3.85
CA THR A 235 25.77 -0.61 4.11
C THR A 235 24.53 -0.67 3.22
N GLN A 236 24.13 -1.88 2.86
CA GLN A 236 22.92 -2.12 2.07
C GLN A 236 21.75 -2.41 3.02
N VAL A 237 20.66 -1.66 2.88
CA VAL A 237 19.46 -1.78 3.70
C VAL A 237 18.28 -2.15 2.80
N PRO A 238 17.43 -3.12 3.14
CA PRO A 238 16.27 -3.46 2.33
C PRO A 238 15.30 -2.27 2.23
N LEU A 239 14.65 -2.11 1.08
CA LEU A 239 13.61 -1.07 0.89
C LEU A 239 12.33 -1.36 1.67
N THR A 240 12.00 -2.65 1.78
CA THR A 240 10.81 -3.15 2.45
C THR A 240 11.13 -4.43 3.21
N ILE A 241 10.45 -4.67 4.33
CA ILE A 241 10.53 -5.92 5.10
C ILE A 241 9.16 -6.58 5.07
N ALA A 242 9.08 -7.81 4.56
CA ALA A 242 7.88 -8.62 4.63
C ALA A 242 7.82 -9.33 5.99
N ALA A 243 6.69 -9.24 6.68
CA ALA A 243 6.49 -9.91 7.97
C ALA A 243 5.02 -10.25 8.20
N THR A 244 4.77 -11.12 9.19
CA THR A 244 3.41 -11.49 9.59
C THR A 244 2.70 -10.42 10.43
N SER A 245 3.46 -9.46 10.97
CA SER A 245 2.94 -8.35 11.78
C SER A 245 3.92 -7.17 11.76
N PRO A 246 3.45 -5.93 11.98
CA PRO A 246 4.31 -4.75 12.08
C PRO A 246 5.42 -4.88 13.13
N ASP A 247 5.13 -5.42 14.31
CA ASP A 247 6.10 -5.56 15.41
C ASP A 247 7.31 -6.39 15.02
N ILE A 248 7.09 -7.49 14.29
CA ILE A 248 8.17 -8.35 13.77
C ILE A 248 9.01 -7.59 12.74
N ALA A 249 8.38 -6.78 11.87
CA ALA A 249 9.13 -5.96 10.92
C ALA A 249 9.94 -4.87 11.62
N HIS A 250 9.40 -4.23 12.65
CA HIS A 250 10.13 -3.25 13.46
C HIS A 250 11.28 -3.88 14.25
N ALA A 251 11.09 -5.07 14.83
CA ALA A 251 12.17 -5.80 15.46
C ALA A 251 13.31 -6.14 14.48
N GLU A 252 12.98 -6.43 13.22
CA GLU A 252 13.99 -6.64 12.17
C GLU A 252 14.70 -5.33 11.79
N VAL A 253 14.00 -4.18 11.80
CA VAL A 253 14.64 -2.87 11.67
C VAL A 253 15.62 -2.62 12.81
N ASP A 254 15.21 -2.87 14.06
CA ASP A 254 16.08 -2.70 15.24
C ASP A 254 17.29 -3.64 15.19
N ARG A 255 17.12 -4.86 14.66
CA ARG A 255 18.23 -5.79 14.41
C ARG A 255 19.22 -5.23 13.38
N ILE A 256 18.73 -4.70 12.26
CA ILE A 256 19.57 -4.06 11.23
C ILE A 256 20.33 -2.86 11.82
N VAL A 257 19.65 -2.03 12.60
CA VAL A 257 20.27 -0.89 13.29
C VAL A 257 21.36 -1.37 14.23
N GLY A 258 21.09 -2.39 15.06
CA GLY A 258 22.06 -2.99 15.96
C GLY A 258 23.29 -3.56 15.24
N ASP A 259 23.11 -4.22 14.09
CA ASP A 259 24.22 -4.71 13.26
C ASP A 259 25.09 -3.55 12.74
N ILE A 260 24.48 -2.45 12.30
CA ILE A 260 25.21 -1.26 11.83
C ILE A 260 25.94 -0.58 13.00
N GLU A 261 25.29 -0.43 14.15
CA GLU A 261 25.91 0.14 15.34
C GLU A 261 27.09 -0.69 15.85
N ALA A 262 26.99 -2.02 15.77
CA ALA A 262 28.10 -2.92 16.09
C ALA A 262 29.30 -2.68 15.16
N GLN A 263 29.07 -2.53 13.85
CA GLN A 263 30.13 -2.19 12.89
C GLN A 263 30.75 -0.82 13.15
N LEU A 264 29.93 0.18 13.50
CA LEU A 264 30.41 1.51 13.89
C LEU A 264 31.25 1.49 15.19
N GLY A 265 31.01 0.51 16.05
CA GLY A 265 31.75 0.29 17.29
C GLY A 265 33.06 -0.48 17.12
N GLU A 266 33.33 -1.05 15.93
CA GLU A 266 34.56 -1.81 15.71
C GLU A 266 35.80 -0.89 15.72
N PRO A 267 36.87 -1.27 16.42
CA PRO A 267 38.09 -0.49 16.42
C PRO A 267 38.71 -0.50 15.02
N VAL A 268 39.12 0.69 14.56
CA VAL A 268 39.71 0.90 13.24
C VAL A 268 41.23 1.10 13.41
N ALA A 269 42.02 0.43 12.57
CA ALA A 269 43.48 0.51 12.57
C ALA A 269 44.02 1.10 11.26
N LEU A 270 45.23 1.63 11.29
CA LEU A 270 45.93 2.04 10.08
C LEU A 270 46.30 0.82 9.24
N CYS A 271 46.02 0.88 7.95
CA CYS A 271 46.46 -0.18 7.04
C CYS A 271 47.98 -0.11 6.91
N THR A 272 48.65 -1.11 7.48
CA THR A 272 50.12 -1.23 7.43
C THR A 272 50.64 -1.46 6.01
N ALA A 273 49.78 -1.90 5.08
CA ALA A 273 50.13 -2.13 3.69
C ALA A 273 50.12 -0.85 2.83
N CYS A 274 49.38 0.20 3.22
CA CYS A 274 49.37 1.48 2.52
C CYS A 274 50.11 2.60 3.30
N ALA A 275 51.10 2.23 4.11
CA ALA A 275 51.93 3.18 4.87
C ALA A 275 51.16 4.14 5.79
N GLY A 276 49.95 3.79 6.23
CA GLY A 276 49.13 4.63 7.11
C GLY A 276 48.23 5.66 6.41
N ASP A 277 48.16 5.63 5.07
CA ASP A 277 47.28 6.52 4.31
C ASP A 277 45.80 6.08 4.38
N GLY A 278 45.52 4.83 4.72
CA GLY A 278 44.18 4.25 4.83
C GLY A 278 43.88 3.66 6.21
N LEU A 279 42.59 3.57 6.52
CA LEU A 279 42.04 2.92 7.71
C LEU A 279 41.42 1.56 7.31
N VAL A 280 41.56 0.55 8.16
CA VAL A 280 40.97 -0.79 8.00
C VAL A 280 40.33 -1.22 9.31
N LEU A 281 39.22 -1.95 9.21
CA LEU A 281 38.62 -2.63 10.36
C LEU A 281 39.63 -3.64 10.91
N THR A 282 39.80 -3.66 12.23
CA THR A 282 40.82 -4.50 12.90
C THR A 282 40.65 -6.01 12.64
N GLY A 283 39.44 -6.47 12.29
CA GLY A 283 39.17 -7.85 11.91
C GLY A 283 39.83 -8.31 10.60
N ASP A 284 40.16 -7.38 9.70
CA ASP A 284 40.76 -7.67 8.38
C ASP A 284 42.29 -7.49 8.34
N VAL A 285 42.90 -7.12 9.48
CA VAL A 285 44.35 -6.95 9.58
C VAL A 285 45.01 -8.33 9.67
N ARG A 286 45.29 -8.95 8.51
CA ARG A 286 46.19 -10.11 8.49
C ARG A 286 47.59 -9.67 8.92
N PRO A 287 48.24 -10.36 9.89
CA PRO A 287 49.60 -10.03 10.27
C PRO A 287 50.51 -10.21 9.06
N TRP A 288 51.16 -9.12 8.63
CA TRP A 288 52.15 -9.16 7.57
C TRP A 288 53.41 -9.86 8.09
N THR A 289 53.52 -11.17 7.88
CA THR A 289 54.78 -11.89 8.09
C THR A 289 55.76 -11.50 6.99
N ARG A 290 56.77 -10.69 7.33
CA ARG A 290 57.96 -10.48 6.48
C ARG A 290 58.65 -11.83 6.25
N ARG A 291 58.86 -12.19 4.99
CA ARG A 291 59.92 -13.13 4.60
C ARG A 291 61.23 -12.37 4.46
#